data_AF-K5Y7D1-F1
#
_entry.id   AF-K5Y7D1-F1
#
_cell.length_a   1.000
_cell.length_b   1.000
_cell.length_c   1.000
_cell.angle_alpha   90.00
_cell.angle_beta   90.00
_cell.angle_gamma   90.00
#
_symmetry.space_group_name_H-M   'P 1'
#
loop_
_entity.id
_entity.type
_entity.pdbx_description
1 polymer ?
#
loop_
_entity_poly.entity_id
_entity_poly.type
_entity_poly.pdbx_seq_one_letter_code
_entity_poly.pdbx_strand_id
1 'polypeptide(L)'
;MRKTREIIEQLSKDIPTVKRWVESAAGAPRRFPSTEWGNIIKGHAVNLHHVLAGLHISRPVPKSSACVGGLEIDVSVQQPAKRIETGLEWQAAWAVTVDATAFVFPHRRSELLEYGSFIIQKFASKAISAHPRIIL
;
A
#
# COMPACT_ATOMS: atom_id res chain seq x y z
N MET A 1 -14.11 -9.25 14.55
CA MET A 1 -13.22 -8.49 15.45
C MET A 1 -12.41 -9.34 16.43
N ARG A 2 -12.97 -10.33 17.16
CA ARG A 2 -12.21 -11.21 18.09
C ARG A 2 -10.99 -11.89 17.43
N LYS A 3 -11.20 -12.61 16.31
CA LYS A 3 -10.14 -13.27 15.53
C LYS A 3 -8.98 -12.34 15.11
N THR A 4 -9.28 -11.10 14.74
CA THR A 4 -8.24 -10.12 14.37
C THR A 4 -7.36 -9.76 15.57
N ARG A 5 -7.96 -9.57 16.76
CA ARG A 5 -7.21 -9.26 17.99
C ARG A 5 -6.34 -10.42 18.44
N GLU A 6 -6.87 -11.65 18.38
CA GLU A 6 -6.13 -12.87 18.69
C GLU A 6 -4.89 -13.03 17.81
N ILE A 7 -5.03 -12.80 16.50
CA ILE A 7 -3.89 -12.84 15.57
C ILE A 7 -2.90 -11.72 15.88
N ILE A 8 -3.35 -10.48 16.11
CA ILE A 8 -2.45 -9.37 16.46
C ILE A 8 -1.67 -9.70 17.76
N GLU A 9 -2.32 -10.25 18.76
CA GLU A 9 -1.68 -10.65 20.02
C GLU A 9 -0.60 -11.71 19.78
N GLN A 10 -0.87 -12.71 18.93
CA GLN A 10 0.13 -13.70 18.54
C GLN A 10 1.30 -13.09 17.77
N LEU A 11 1.04 -12.19 16.81
CA LEU A 11 2.07 -11.55 16.01
C LEU A 11 2.91 -10.54 16.81
N SER A 12 2.30 -9.88 17.80
CA SER A 12 2.96 -8.88 18.64
C SER A 12 4.10 -9.45 19.49
N LYS A 13 4.10 -10.78 19.72
CA LYS A 13 5.13 -11.47 20.49
C LYS A 13 6.50 -11.42 19.82
N ASP A 14 6.56 -11.43 18.49
CA ASP A 14 7.82 -11.42 17.74
C ASP A 14 7.67 -10.74 16.37
N ILE A 15 7.54 -9.41 16.41
CA ILE A 15 7.37 -8.56 15.22
C ILE A 15 8.53 -8.72 14.21
N PRO A 16 9.82 -8.76 14.61
CA PRO A 16 10.94 -8.93 13.67
C PRO A 16 10.88 -10.24 12.90
N THR A 17 10.59 -11.36 13.58
CA THR A 17 10.51 -12.68 12.94
C THR A 17 9.32 -12.76 12.00
N VAL A 18 8.15 -12.26 12.42
CA VAL A 18 6.96 -12.21 11.57
C VAL A 18 7.23 -11.38 10.32
N LYS A 19 7.85 -10.21 10.45
CA LYS A 19 8.16 -9.35 9.30
C LYS A 19 9.05 -10.08 8.29
N ARG A 20 10.13 -10.73 8.75
CA ARG A 20 11.01 -11.53 7.89
C ARG A 20 10.26 -12.69 7.23
N TRP A 21 9.37 -13.36 7.97
CA TRP A 21 8.56 -14.44 7.42
C TRP A 21 7.67 -13.94 6.28
N VAL A 22 6.93 -12.86 6.50
CA VAL A 22 6.04 -12.28 5.49
C VAL A 22 6.82 -11.79 4.26
N GLU A 23 7.98 -11.17 4.43
CA GLU A 23 8.85 -10.73 3.32
C GLU A 23 9.42 -11.90 2.52
N SER A 24 9.68 -13.04 3.18
CA SER A 24 10.20 -14.24 2.53
C SER A 24 9.14 -15.16 1.91
N ALA A 25 7.86 -14.97 2.26
CA ALA A 25 6.80 -15.88 1.90
C ALA A 25 6.45 -15.80 0.39
N ALA A 26 6.42 -16.94 -0.29
CA ALA A 26 6.15 -17.01 -1.73
C ALA A 26 4.74 -16.50 -2.14
N GLY A 27 3.78 -16.51 -1.21
CA GLY A 27 2.41 -16.01 -1.41
C GLY A 27 2.19 -14.56 -1.00
N ALA A 28 3.20 -13.88 -0.47
CA ALA A 28 3.08 -12.47 -0.08
C ALA A 28 3.19 -11.55 -1.32
N PRO A 29 2.45 -10.43 -1.37
CA PRO A 29 2.59 -9.46 -2.45
C PRO A 29 4.01 -8.89 -2.50
N ARG A 30 4.79 -9.29 -3.52
CA ARG A 30 6.20 -8.91 -3.69
C ARG A 30 6.45 -7.40 -3.83
N ARG A 31 5.40 -6.63 -4.13
CA ARG A 31 5.47 -5.17 -4.34
C ARG A 31 5.03 -4.36 -3.12
N PHE A 32 4.73 -5.01 -1.99
CA PHE A 32 4.27 -4.31 -0.79
C PHE A 32 5.45 -3.79 0.05
N PRO A 33 5.44 -2.51 0.48
CA PRO A 33 6.54 -1.93 1.25
C PRO A 33 6.75 -2.62 2.61
N SER A 34 8.02 -2.83 2.99
CA SER A 34 8.44 -3.43 4.26
C SER A 34 7.98 -2.65 5.51
N THR A 35 7.87 -1.34 5.37
CA THR A 35 7.32 -0.41 6.35
C THR A 35 5.83 -0.66 6.61
N GLU A 36 5.06 -0.86 5.54
CA GLU A 36 3.62 -1.11 5.62
C GLU A 36 3.32 -2.51 6.15
N TRP A 37 4.19 -3.49 5.94
CA TRP A 37 4.08 -4.79 6.61
C TRP A 37 4.10 -4.64 8.13
N GLY A 38 4.98 -3.78 8.64
CA GLY A 38 5.04 -3.45 10.06
C GLY A 38 3.73 -2.83 10.58
N ASN A 39 3.07 -2.00 9.77
CA ASN A 39 1.77 -1.43 10.11
C ASN A 39 0.67 -2.49 10.19
N ILE A 40 0.60 -3.40 9.21
CA ILE A 40 -0.37 -4.51 9.23
C ILE A 40 -0.17 -5.40 10.46
N ILE A 41 1.07 -5.80 10.74
CA ILE A 41 1.42 -6.68 11.87
C ILE A 41 1.05 -6.04 13.21
N LYS A 42 1.24 -4.72 13.35
CA LYS A 42 0.87 -3.95 14.55
C LYS A 42 -0.62 -3.61 14.62
N GLY A 43 -1.40 -3.91 13.59
CA GLY A 43 -2.81 -3.52 13.49
C GLY A 43 -3.02 -2.02 13.23
N HIS A 44 -2.00 -1.30 12.75
CA HIS A 44 -2.09 0.10 12.34
C HIS A 44 -2.66 0.22 10.92
N ALA A 45 -3.13 1.42 10.57
CA ALA A 45 -3.57 1.72 9.22
C ALA A 45 -2.40 1.71 8.23
N VAL A 46 -2.65 1.17 7.03
CA VAL A 46 -1.67 1.16 5.92
C VAL A 46 -1.71 2.49 5.19
N ASN A 47 -0.54 3.06 4.91
CA ASN A 47 -0.43 4.27 4.11
C ASN A 47 -0.50 3.93 2.60
N LEU A 48 -1.65 4.20 1.99
CA LEU A 48 -1.88 3.90 0.57
C LEU A 48 -0.99 4.71 -0.38
N HIS A 49 -0.55 5.93 -0.01
CA HIS A 49 0.40 6.70 -0.82
C HIS A 49 1.76 6.00 -0.89
N HIS A 50 2.17 5.41 0.23
CA HIS A 50 3.42 4.65 0.31
C HIS A 50 3.34 3.36 -0.51
N VAL A 51 2.21 2.64 -0.40
CA VAL A 51 1.94 1.47 -1.26
C VAL A 51 1.98 1.87 -2.73
N LEU A 52 1.32 2.97 -3.10
CA LEU A 52 1.31 3.47 -4.47
C LEU A 52 2.71 3.83 -4.97
N ALA A 53 3.53 4.48 -4.14
CA ALA A 53 4.91 4.82 -4.47
C ALA A 53 5.72 3.54 -4.77
N GLY A 54 5.56 2.48 -3.97
CA GLY A 54 6.18 1.18 -4.20
C GLY A 54 5.76 0.48 -5.51
N LEU A 55 4.52 0.72 -5.97
CA LEU A 55 4.03 0.17 -7.24
C LEU A 55 4.61 0.87 -8.48
N HIS A 56 4.95 2.16 -8.37
CA HIS A 56 5.41 3.00 -9.49
C HIS A 56 6.93 2.99 -9.74
N ILE A 57 7.72 2.24 -8.95
CA ILE A 57 9.18 2.09 -9.14
C ILE A 57 9.53 1.38 -10.48
N SER A 58 8.57 1.13 -11.37
CA SER A 58 8.81 0.67 -12.75
C SER A 58 9.15 1.78 -13.75
N ARG A 59 9.15 3.07 -13.38
CA ARG A 59 9.78 4.11 -14.20
C ARG A 59 11.14 4.46 -13.59
N PRO A 60 12.27 4.27 -14.30
CA PRO A 60 13.57 4.69 -13.80
C PRO A 60 13.55 6.20 -13.61
N VAL A 61 13.47 6.63 -12.36
CA VAL A 61 13.82 7.99 -11.97
C VAL A 61 15.32 8.13 -12.23
N PRO A 62 15.79 9.14 -12.98
CA PRO A 62 17.22 9.35 -13.16
C PRO A 62 17.83 9.61 -11.77
N LYS A 63 18.64 8.65 -11.31
CA LYS A 63 19.45 8.78 -10.10
C LYS A 63 20.47 9.89 -10.37
N SER A 64 20.33 11.03 -9.71
CA SER A 64 21.40 12.02 -9.68
C SER A 64 22.44 11.57 -8.63
N SER A 65 23.43 10.78 -9.06
CA SER A 65 24.63 10.53 -8.29
C SER A 65 25.51 11.79 -8.35
N ALA A 66 25.54 12.56 -7.26
CA ALA A 66 26.53 13.62 -7.11
C ALA A 66 27.78 13.01 -6.45
N CYS A 67 28.89 12.98 -7.18
CA CYS A 67 30.18 12.53 -6.67
C CYS A 67 30.93 13.73 -6.05
N VAL A 68 31.21 13.68 -4.75
CA VAL A 68 32.13 14.60 -4.08
C VAL A 68 33.20 13.75 -3.41
N GLY A 69 34.40 13.69 -4.00
CA GLY A 69 35.61 13.23 -3.32
C GLY A 69 35.70 11.73 -2.98
N GLY A 70 35.09 10.83 -3.76
CA GLY A 70 35.31 9.38 -3.64
C GLY A 70 34.51 8.65 -2.56
N LEU A 71 33.57 9.33 -1.90
CA LEU A 71 32.58 8.71 -1.03
C LEU A 71 31.24 8.70 -1.77
N GLU A 72 30.81 7.54 -2.27
CA GLU A 72 29.43 7.36 -2.74
C GLU A 72 28.50 7.41 -1.52
N ILE A 73 27.88 8.57 -1.31
CA ILE A 73 26.78 8.70 -0.37
C ILE A 73 25.50 8.40 -1.15
N ASP A 74 24.93 7.21 -0.96
CA ASP A 74 23.56 6.91 -1.40
C ASP A 74 22.58 7.67 -0.51
N VAL A 75 22.42 8.96 -0.78
CA VAL A 75 21.29 9.73 -0.26
C VAL A 75 20.11 9.37 -1.14
N SER A 76 19.47 8.26 -0.83
CA SER A 76 18.11 7.99 -1.28
C SER A 76 17.20 9.07 -0.68
N VAL A 77 17.15 10.22 -1.35
CA VAL A 77 16.16 11.26 -1.10
C VAL A 77 14.82 10.55 -1.18
N GLN A 78 14.17 10.36 -0.03
CA GLN A 78 12.83 9.83 0.09
C GLN A 78 11.92 10.78 -0.68
N GLN A 79 11.70 10.47 -1.97
CA GLN A 79 10.80 11.21 -2.82
C GLN A 79 9.44 11.19 -2.11
N PRO A 80 8.76 12.34 -1.93
CA PRO A 80 7.49 12.36 -1.22
C PRO A 80 6.58 11.33 -1.88
N ALA A 81 6.07 10.38 -1.07
CA ALA A 81 5.28 9.27 -1.56
C ALA A 81 4.18 9.82 -2.47
N LYS A 82 4.18 9.40 -3.75
CA LYS A 82 3.27 9.90 -4.77
C LYS A 82 1.85 9.96 -4.19
N ARG A 83 1.28 11.17 -4.15
CA ARG A 83 -0.10 11.35 -3.66
C ARG A 83 -1.04 10.62 -4.60
N ILE A 84 -2.05 9.95 -4.05
CA ILE A 84 -3.12 9.34 -4.83
C ILE A 84 -4.00 10.50 -5.26
N GLU A 85 -4.08 10.72 -6.58
CA GLU A 85 -4.83 11.81 -7.17
C GLU A 85 -6.07 11.29 -7.91
N THR A 86 -6.01 10.04 -8.37
CA THR A 86 -7.09 9.42 -9.14
C THR A 86 -7.72 8.21 -8.45
N GLY A 87 -8.98 7.91 -8.80
CA GLY A 87 -9.65 6.69 -8.33
C GLY A 87 -8.96 5.40 -8.79
N LEU A 88 -8.30 5.42 -9.96
CA LEU A 88 -7.55 4.27 -10.47
C LEU A 88 -6.28 4.01 -9.66
N GLU A 89 -5.54 5.07 -9.30
CA GLU A 89 -4.38 4.96 -8.40
C GLU A 89 -4.81 4.47 -7.01
N TRP A 90 -5.93 4.97 -6.50
CA TRP A 90 -6.51 4.49 -5.25
C TRP A 90 -6.84 3.00 -5.32
N GLN A 91 -7.54 2.57 -6.38
CA GLN A 91 -7.93 1.17 -6.59
C GLN A 91 -6.71 0.25 -6.69
N ALA A 92 -5.66 0.67 -7.40
CA ALA A 92 -4.42 -0.11 -7.52
C ALA A 92 -3.71 -0.28 -6.17
N ALA A 93 -3.57 0.80 -5.39
CA ALA A 93 -2.99 0.73 -4.04
C ALA A 93 -3.86 -0.11 -3.08
N TRP A 94 -5.18 0.02 -3.20
CA TRP A 94 -6.13 -0.72 -2.37
C TRP A 94 -6.08 -2.23 -2.65
N ALA A 95 -6.05 -2.64 -3.91
CA ALA A 95 -5.98 -4.06 -4.29
C ALA A 95 -4.77 -4.77 -3.65
N VAL A 96 -3.59 -4.16 -3.73
CA VAL A 96 -2.37 -4.71 -3.13
C VAL A 96 -2.46 -4.71 -1.60
N THR A 97 -3.07 -3.69 -1.02
CA THR A 97 -3.31 -3.64 0.44
C THR A 97 -4.29 -4.72 0.90
N VAL A 98 -5.33 -5.02 0.11
CA VAL A 98 -6.27 -6.12 0.37
C VAL A 98 -5.54 -7.45 0.37
N ASP A 99 -4.71 -7.71 -0.64
CA ASP A 99 -3.96 -8.97 -0.73
C ASP A 99 -2.96 -9.11 0.42
N ALA A 100 -2.24 -8.04 0.77
CA ALA A 100 -1.30 -8.04 1.90
C ALA A 100 -2.02 -8.25 3.24
N THR A 101 -3.14 -7.57 3.44
CA THR A 101 -3.92 -7.71 4.68
C THR A 101 -4.59 -9.07 4.76
N ALA A 102 -5.09 -9.61 3.64
CA ALA A 102 -5.69 -10.94 3.59
C ALA A 102 -4.65 -12.06 3.76
N PHE A 103 -3.39 -11.83 3.40
CA PHE A 103 -2.31 -12.76 3.68
C PHE A 103 -2.11 -12.96 5.19
N VAL A 104 -2.21 -11.89 5.98
CA VAL A 104 -2.07 -11.93 7.45
C VAL A 104 -3.40 -12.26 8.15
N PHE A 105 -4.51 -11.74 7.62
CA PHE A 105 -5.86 -11.86 8.18
C PHE A 105 -6.84 -12.39 7.12
N PRO A 106 -6.82 -13.69 6.77
CA PRO A 106 -7.62 -14.25 5.69
C PRO A 106 -9.12 -13.97 5.81
N HIS A 107 -9.64 -13.94 7.04
CA HIS A 107 -11.05 -13.68 7.33
C HIS A 107 -11.52 -12.25 7.02
N ARG A 108 -10.61 -11.30 6.77
CA ARG A 108 -10.96 -9.91 6.44
C ARG A 108 -11.11 -9.66 4.94
N ARG A 109 -10.80 -10.65 4.09
CA ARG A 109 -10.76 -10.43 2.64
C ARG A 109 -12.08 -9.92 2.07
N SER A 110 -13.22 -10.53 2.44
CA SER A 110 -14.54 -10.12 1.96
C SER A 110 -14.89 -8.69 2.38
N GLU A 111 -14.72 -8.37 3.67
CA GLU A 111 -14.92 -7.03 4.25
C GLU A 111 -14.12 -5.95 3.49
N LEU A 112 -12.84 -6.23 3.20
CA LEU A 112 -11.96 -5.28 2.51
C LEU A 112 -12.31 -5.10 1.03
N LEU A 113 -12.79 -6.15 0.36
CA LEU A 113 -13.27 -6.07 -1.02
C LEU A 113 -14.57 -5.26 -1.11
N GLU A 114 -15.52 -5.52 -0.21
CA GLU A 114 -16.78 -4.77 -0.13
C GLU A 114 -16.53 -3.28 0.11
N TYR A 115 -15.63 -2.96 1.05
CA TYR A 115 -15.22 -1.58 1.28
C TYR A 115 -14.55 -0.96 0.04
N GLY A 116 -13.69 -1.72 -0.64
CA GLY A 116 -13.06 -1.30 -1.90
C GLY A 116 -14.09 -0.91 -2.95
N SER A 117 -15.06 -1.78 -3.20
CA SER A 117 -16.16 -1.53 -4.14
C SER A 117 -16.99 -0.31 -3.77
N PHE A 118 -17.31 -0.13 -2.48
CA PHE A 118 -18.05 1.03 -1.99
C PHE A 118 -17.31 2.36 -2.27
N ILE A 119 -15.99 2.42 -2.05
CA ILE A 119 -15.21 3.62 -2.33
C ILE A 119 -15.09 3.88 -3.83
N ILE A 120 -14.89 2.84 -4.66
CA ILE A 120 -14.86 2.96 -6.12
C ILE A 120 -16.17 3.52 -6.66
N GLN A 121 -17.32 3.07 -6.12
CA GLN A 121 -18.63 3.60 -6.50
C GLN A 121 -18.74 5.11 -6.20
N LYS A 122 -18.16 5.59 -5.10
CA LYS A 122 -18.12 7.03 -4.81
C LYS A 122 -17.31 7.81 -5.84
N PHE A 123 -16.18 7.27 -6.33
CA PHE A 123 -15.44 7.89 -7.42
C PHE A 123 -16.27 7.98 -8.71
N ALA A 124 -16.96 6.89 -9.08
CA ALA A 124 -17.83 6.85 -10.26
C ALA A 124 -18.98 7.88 -10.18
N SER A 125 -19.63 8.01 -9.02
CA SER A 125 -20.73 8.98 -8.83
C SER A 125 -20.29 10.45 -8.97
N LYS A 126 -19.05 10.76 -8.57
CA LYS A 126 -18.49 12.12 -8.69
C LYS A 126 -18.07 12.44 -10.13
N ALA A 127 -17.56 11.46 -10.87
CA ALA A 127 -17.19 11.65 -12.28
C ALA A 127 -18.40 12.00 -13.16
N ILE A 128 -19.54 11.35 -12.93
CA ILE A 128 -20.80 11.62 -13.66
C ILE A 128 -21.33 13.03 -13.37
N SER A 129 -21.16 13.52 -12.13
CA SER A 129 -21.63 14.84 -11.72
C SER A 129 -20.76 16.00 -12.25
N ALA A 130 -19.57 15.69 -12.78
CA ALA A 130 -18.61 16.67 -13.29
C ALA A 130 -18.69 16.86 -14.81
N HIS A 131 -19.64 16.21 -15.51
CA HIS A 131 -19.86 16.49 -16.92
C HIS A 131 -20.37 17.94 -17.08
N PRO A 132 -19.62 18.83 -17.76
CA PRO A 132 -20.12 20.16 -18.02
C PRO A 132 -21.32 20.02 -18.96
N ARG A 133 -22.43 20.66 -18.58
CA ARG A 133 -23.54 20.96 -19.48
C ARG A 133 -22.97 21.55 -20.77
N ILE A 134 -22.85 20.75 -21.81
CA ILE A 134 -22.87 21.27 -23.18
C ILE A 134 -24.34 21.28 -23.54
N ILE A 135 -24.98 22.42 -23.28
CA ILE A 135 -26.15 22.84 -24.04
C ILE A 135 -25.56 23.66 -25.19
N LEU A 136 -25.53 23.06 -26.38
CA LEU A 136 -25.43 23.75 -27.66
C LEU A 136 -26.54 23.21 -28.55
#